data_AF-A0AAW8SZS5-F1
#
_entry.id   AF-A0AAW8SZS5-F1
#
_cell.length_a   1.000
_cell.length_b   1.000
_cell.length_c   1.000
_cell.angle_alpha   90.00
_cell.angle_beta   90.00
_cell.angle_gamma   90.00
#
_symmetry.space_group_name_H-M   'P 1'
#
loop_
_entity.id
_entity.type
_entity.pdbx_description
1 polymer ?
#
loop_
_entity_poly.entity_id
_entity_poly.type
_entity_poly.pdbx_seq_one_letter_code
_entity_poly.pdbx_strand_id
1 'polypeptide(L)'
;MNQNFDFANDDAQIISYIQKTVHNTAINYFAKNSRLKDTEFVPGQKTLDYFIEEQAMYPQETVTVVSENFPLDFSNCSLAIEFQKLSDKDQSLLIQKYIFGYSDYEISTQLSMTRQGATKKRQRILGKIRKHLLS
;
A
#
# COMPACT_ATOMS: atom_id res chain seq x y z
N MET A 1 39.77 36.10 39.08
CA MET A 1 39.71 34.89 38.23
C MET A 1 38.74 35.20 37.10
N ASN A 2 39.26 35.36 35.88
CA ASN A 2 38.44 35.63 34.69
C ASN A 2 37.76 34.33 34.25
N GLN A 3 36.46 34.22 34.47
CA GLN A 3 35.62 33.22 33.81
C GLN A 3 34.99 33.87 32.57
N ASN A 4 35.79 34.09 31.53
CA ASN A 4 35.26 34.28 30.19
C ASN A 4 34.96 32.87 29.66
N PHE A 5 33.75 32.39 29.94
CA PHE A 5 33.22 31.17 29.35
C PHE A 5 33.12 31.34 27.83
N ASP A 6 33.65 30.38 27.09
CA ASP A 6 33.80 30.34 25.64
C ASP A 6 32.47 30.01 24.93
N PHE A 7 31.41 30.80 25.21
CA PHE A 7 30.03 30.54 24.76
C PHE A 7 29.88 30.39 23.24
N ALA A 8 30.71 31.09 22.46
CA ALA A 8 30.70 31.02 21.00
C ALA A 8 31.08 29.63 20.47
N ASN A 9 31.88 28.88 21.23
CA ASN A 9 32.38 27.55 20.86
C ASN A 9 31.33 26.47 21.14
N ASP A 10 30.58 26.61 22.24
CA ASP A 10 29.47 25.73 22.59
C ASP A 10 28.28 25.90 21.62
N ASP A 11 27.93 27.13 21.26
CA ASP A 11 26.88 27.41 20.28
C ASP A 11 27.22 26.82 18.90
N ALA A 12 28.48 26.94 18.46
CA ALA A 12 28.94 26.36 17.20
C ALA A 12 28.87 24.82 17.22
N GLN A 13 29.18 24.19 18.35
CA GLN A 13 29.08 22.74 18.51
C GLN A 13 27.62 22.26 18.52
N ILE A 14 26.72 22.99 19.19
CA ILE A 14 25.29 22.70 19.20
C ILE A 14 24.70 22.82 17.78
N ILE A 15 25.03 23.89 17.06
CA ILE A 15 24.58 24.09 15.68
C ILE A 15 25.10 22.96 14.77
N SER A 16 26.38 22.60 14.88
CA SER A 16 26.99 21.50 14.12
C SER A 16 26.32 20.15 14.41
N TYR A 17 26.00 19.89 15.68
CA TYR A 17 25.32 18.68 16.10
C TYR A 17 23.90 18.59 15.52
N ILE A 18 23.13 19.69 15.57
CA ILE A 18 21.78 19.75 15.00
C ILE A 18 21.84 19.51 13.48
N GLN A 19 22.75 20.19 12.78
CA GLN A 19 22.92 20.03 11.32
C GLN A 19 23.23 18.58 10.93
N LYS A 20 24.17 17.92 11.63
CA LYS A 20 24.49 16.51 11.40
C LYS A 20 23.31 15.60 11.68
N THR A 21 22.56 15.86 12.74
CA THR A 21 21.40 15.06 13.12
C THR A 21 20.29 15.17 12.08
N VAL A 22 19.99 16.39 11.60
CA VAL A 22 18.99 16.62 10.54
C VAL A 22 19.43 15.93 9.24
N HIS A 23 20.70 16.08 8.84
CA HIS A 23 21.24 15.46 7.63
C HIS A 23 21.15 13.93 7.66
N ASN A 24 21.60 13.31 8.75
CA ASN A 24 21.56 11.85 8.90
C ASN A 24 20.12 11.33 9.00
N THR A 25 19.24 12.07 9.66
CA THR A 25 17.80 11.74 9.72
C THR A 25 17.16 11.75 8.34
N ALA A 26 17.47 12.77 7.54
CA ALA A 26 16.99 12.85 6.16
C ALA A 26 17.51 11.69 5.31
N ILE A 27 18.81 11.39 5.35
CA ILE A 27 19.40 10.24 4.65
C ILE A 27 18.71 8.93 5.05
N ASN A 28 18.53 8.70 6.36
CA ASN A 28 17.90 7.50 6.87
C ASN A 28 16.43 7.39 6.44
N TYR A 29 15.69 8.50 6.44
CA TYR A 29 14.33 8.56 5.93
C TYR A 29 14.29 8.17 4.45
N PHE A 30 15.12 8.78 3.60
CA PHE A 30 15.15 8.48 2.17
C PHE A 30 15.60 7.04 1.88
N ALA A 31 16.61 6.53 2.58
CA ALA A 31 17.08 5.16 2.43
C ALA A 31 16.04 4.12 2.90
N LYS A 32 15.29 4.43 3.96
CA LYS A 32 14.17 3.59 4.41
C LYS A 32 13.02 3.61 3.40
N ASN A 33 12.69 4.79 2.88
CA ASN A 33 11.60 4.96 1.92
C ASN A 33 11.93 4.37 0.55
N SER A 34 13.19 4.43 0.11
CA SER A 34 13.64 3.76 -1.12
C SER A 34 13.58 2.24 -0.98
N ARG A 35 14.01 1.68 0.17
CA ARG A 35 13.88 0.25 0.44
C ARG A 35 12.42 -0.21 0.45
N LEU A 36 11.52 0.56 1.06
CA LEU A 36 10.08 0.27 1.01
C LEU A 36 9.55 0.29 -0.43
N LYS A 37 9.93 1.32 -1.21
CA LYS A 37 9.59 1.39 -2.63
C LYS A 37 10.16 0.22 -3.42
N ASP A 38 11.37 -0.26 -3.15
CA ASP A 38 11.97 -1.42 -3.83
C ASP A 38 11.30 -2.74 -3.41
N THR A 39 10.80 -2.82 -2.17
CA THR A 39 10.08 -4.00 -1.66
C THR A 39 8.64 -4.05 -2.17
N GLU A 40 8.05 -2.89 -2.46
CA GLU A 40 6.70 -2.73 -3.00
C GLU A 40 6.70 -2.41 -4.51
N PHE A 41 7.88 -2.39 -5.15
CA PHE A 41 8.01 -2.12 -6.57
C PHE A 41 7.41 -3.26 -7.37
N VAL A 42 6.31 -2.98 -8.06
CA VAL A 42 5.75 -3.88 -9.06
C VAL A 42 6.32 -3.46 -10.42
N PRO A 43 7.20 -4.25 -11.05
CA PRO A 43 7.67 -3.96 -12.40
C PRO A 43 6.48 -3.80 -13.35
N GLY A 44 6.48 -2.69 -14.12
CA GLY A 44 5.38 -2.36 -15.03
C GLY A 44 4.29 -1.45 -14.43
N GLN A 45 4.41 -1.01 -13.17
CA GLN A 45 3.42 -0.11 -12.53
C GLN A 45 3.18 1.16 -13.37
N LYS A 46 4.23 1.87 -13.81
CA LYS A 46 4.07 3.07 -14.65
C LYS A 46 3.37 2.81 -15.99
N THR A 47 3.64 1.65 -16.58
CA THR A 47 3.00 1.24 -17.84
C THR A 47 1.53 0.88 -17.60
N LEU A 48 1.24 0.21 -16.48
CA LEU A 48 -0.11 -0.08 -16.04
C LEU A 48 -0.90 1.21 -15.75
N ASP A 49 -0.29 2.16 -15.05
CA ASP A 49 -0.88 3.47 -14.74
C ASP A 49 -1.24 4.22 -16.04
N TYR A 50 -0.36 4.21 -17.04
CA TYR A 50 -0.63 4.78 -18.37
C TYR A 50 -1.81 4.10 -19.09
N PHE A 51 -1.88 2.76 -19.07
CA PHE A 51 -3.02 2.04 -19.67
C PHE A 51 -4.34 2.30 -18.95
N ILE A 52 -4.31 2.50 -17.63
CA ILE A 52 -5.49 2.88 -16.85
C ILE A 52 -5.98 4.27 -17.27
N GLU A 53 -5.08 5.24 -17.40
CA GLU A 53 -5.41 6.60 -17.86
C GLU A 53 -5.98 6.61 -19.29
N GLU A 54 -5.39 5.84 -20.20
CA GLU A 54 -5.85 5.73 -21.59
C GLU A 54 -7.24 5.08 -21.69
N GLN A 55 -7.51 4.03 -20.90
CA GLN A 55 -8.82 3.38 -20.88
C GLN A 55 -9.93 4.23 -20.24
N ALA A 56 -9.59 5.12 -19.30
CA ALA A 56 -10.55 6.04 -18.69
C ALA A 56 -11.15 7.06 -19.67
N MET A 57 -10.57 7.22 -20.86
CA MET A 57 -11.04 8.14 -21.90
C MET A 57 -12.29 7.62 -22.64
N TYR A 58 -12.62 6.33 -22.53
CA TYR A 58 -13.81 5.72 -23.14
C TYR A 58 -14.73 5.14 -22.06
N PRO A 59 -16.05 5.39 -22.12
CA PRO A 59 -16.99 4.76 -21.21
C PRO A 59 -16.98 3.24 -21.44
N GLN A 60 -16.43 2.50 -20.48
CA GLN A 60 -16.51 1.04 -20.46
C GLN A 60 -17.82 0.63 -19.78
N GLU A 61 -18.51 -0.36 -20.35
CA GLU A 61 -19.60 -1.03 -19.63
C GLU A 61 -19.03 -1.63 -18.35
N THR A 62 -19.53 -1.17 -17.21
CA THR A 62 -19.14 -1.67 -15.90
C THR A 62 -20.24 -2.53 -15.30
N VAL A 63 -19.81 -3.52 -14.52
CA VAL A 63 -20.69 -4.34 -13.70
C VAL A 63 -20.52 -3.90 -12.25
N THR A 64 -21.59 -3.41 -11.64
CA THR A 64 -21.59 -3.04 -10.22
C THR A 64 -21.87 -4.27 -9.36
N VAL A 65 -20.96 -4.59 -8.44
CA VAL A 65 -21.16 -5.58 -7.38
C VAL A 65 -21.21 -4.86 -6.04
N VAL A 66 -22.24 -5.11 -5.24
CA VAL A 66 -22.37 -4.51 -3.90
C VAL A 66 -21.85 -5.50 -2.86
N SER A 67 -20.85 -5.06 -2.08
CA SER A 67 -20.27 -5.83 -0.97
C SER A 67 -20.33 -5.02 0.31
N GLU A 68 -20.99 -5.50 1.37
CA GLU A 68 -21.13 -4.78 2.65
C GLU A 68 -21.64 -3.32 2.50
N ASN A 69 -22.58 -3.08 1.58
CA ASN A 69 -23.09 -1.75 1.17
C ASN A 69 -22.08 -0.83 0.47
N PHE A 70 -20.91 -1.36 0.08
CA PHE A 70 -19.93 -0.68 -0.74
C PHE A 70 -20.08 -1.13 -2.21
N PRO A 71 -20.57 -0.25 -3.12
CA PRO A 71 -20.64 -0.57 -4.53
C PRO A 71 -19.25 -0.56 -5.18
N LEU A 72 -18.94 -1.59 -5.95
CA LEU A 72 -17.70 -1.74 -6.72
C LEU A 72 -18.03 -1.92 -8.18
N ASP A 73 -17.48 -1.03 -9.02
CA ASP A 73 -17.62 -1.12 -10.46
C ASP A 73 -16.44 -1.89 -11.06
N PHE A 74 -16.77 -2.95 -11.79
CA PHE A 74 -15.79 -3.78 -12.48
C PHE A 74 -15.91 -3.55 -13.99
N SER A 75 -14.80 -3.20 -14.64
CA SER A 75 -14.70 -3.19 -16.10
C SER A 75 -14.62 -4.60 -16.71
N ASN A 76 -14.32 -5.61 -15.90
CA ASN A 76 -14.21 -6.99 -16.34
C ASN A 76 -15.34 -7.84 -15.73
N CYS A 77 -16.31 -8.23 -16.55
CA CYS A 77 -17.47 -9.02 -16.13
C CYS A 77 -17.08 -10.36 -15.49
N SER A 78 -16.09 -11.06 -16.04
CA SER A 78 -15.64 -12.35 -15.50
C SER A 78 -15.03 -12.17 -14.10
N LEU A 79 -14.27 -11.10 -13.88
CA LEU A 79 -13.73 -10.76 -12.57
C LEU A 79 -14.85 -10.40 -11.58
N ALA A 80 -15.86 -9.64 -12.02
CA ALA A 80 -17.02 -9.30 -11.20
C ALA A 80 -17.75 -10.56 -10.71
N ILE A 81 -17.99 -11.52 -11.61
CA ILE A 81 -18.63 -12.81 -11.29
C ILE A 81 -17.79 -13.61 -10.30
N GLU A 82 -16.47 -13.71 -10.50
CA GLU A 82 -15.61 -14.45 -9.58
C GLU A 82 -15.49 -13.77 -8.22
N PHE A 83 -15.46 -12.43 -8.19
CA PHE A 83 -15.48 -11.66 -6.95
C PHE A 83 -16.78 -11.88 -6.17
N GLN A 84 -17.93 -11.85 -6.84
CA GLN A 84 -19.24 -12.03 -6.23
C GLN A 84 -19.43 -13.43 -5.62
N LYS A 85 -18.73 -14.45 -6.16
CA LYS A 85 -18.74 -15.82 -5.60
C LYS A 85 -17.96 -15.96 -4.29
N LEU A 86 -17.10 -15.00 -3.94
CA LEU A 86 -16.36 -15.02 -2.69
C LEU A 86 -17.30 -14.80 -1.50
N SER A 87 -16.97 -15.35 -0.33
CA SER A 87 -17.67 -15.00 0.91
C SER A 87 -17.45 -13.52 1.27
N ASP A 88 -18.38 -12.91 2.01
CA ASP A 88 -18.27 -11.52 2.48
C ASP A 88 -16.92 -11.21 3.13
N LYS A 89 -16.41 -12.11 3.99
CA LYS A 89 -15.09 -11.96 4.63
C LYS A 89 -13.90 -11.97 3.66
N ASP A 90 -14.05 -12.66 2.53
CA ASP A 90 -13.02 -12.76 1.49
C ASP A 90 -13.09 -11.54 0.56
N GLN A 91 -14.30 -11.09 0.24
CA GLN A 91 -14.53 -9.81 -0.47
C GLN A 91 -13.97 -8.64 0.35
N SER A 92 -14.37 -8.51 1.62
CA SER A 92 -13.94 -7.44 2.53
C SER A 92 -12.41 -7.39 2.67
N LEU A 93 -11.75 -8.57 2.74
CA LEU A 93 -10.29 -8.65 2.75
C LEU A 93 -9.66 -8.05 1.48
N LEU A 94 -10.20 -8.36 0.31
CA LEU A 94 -9.68 -7.83 -0.96
C LEU A 94 -9.97 -6.33 -1.10
N ILE A 95 -11.16 -5.87 -0.69
CA ILE A 95 -11.52 -4.44 -0.72
C ILE A 95 -10.56 -3.65 0.16
N GLN A 96 -10.36 -4.06 1.41
CA GLN A 96 -9.43 -3.41 2.33
C GLN A 96 -8.01 -3.35 1.76
N LYS A 97 -7.56 -4.42 1.11
CA LYS A 97 -6.20 -4.49 0.54
C LYS A 97 -6.02 -3.60 -0.68
N TYR A 98 -6.91 -3.71 -1.66
CA TYR A 98 -6.69 -3.21 -3.01
C TYR A 98 -7.44 -1.92 -3.31
N ILE A 99 -8.54 -1.65 -2.60
CA ILE A 99 -9.34 -0.45 -2.78
C ILE A 99 -8.97 0.58 -1.70
N PHE A 100 -8.90 0.16 -0.44
CA PHE A 100 -8.53 1.07 0.66
C PHE A 100 -7.02 1.15 0.93
N GLY A 101 -6.22 0.25 0.35
CA GLY A 101 -4.76 0.28 0.45
C GLY A 101 -4.20 -0.14 1.80
N TYR A 102 -4.97 -0.82 2.66
CA TYR A 102 -4.50 -1.25 3.97
C TYR A 102 -3.38 -2.29 3.90
N SER A 103 -2.46 -2.21 4.86
CA SER A 103 -1.41 -3.20 5.06
C SER A 103 -1.98 -4.53 5.56
N ASP A 104 -1.25 -5.62 5.33
CA ASP A 104 -1.66 -6.94 5.83
C ASP A 104 -1.72 -6.96 7.38
N TYR A 105 -1.06 -6.02 8.06
CA TYR A 105 -1.16 -5.84 9.50
C TYR A 105 -2.50 -5.19 9.90
N GLU A 106 -2.87 -4.07 9.27
CA GLU A 106 -4.14 -3.38 9.53
C GLU A 106 -5.35 -4.25 9.20
N ILE A 107 -5.29 -5.01 8.11
CA ILE A 107 -6.33 -5.99 7.77
C ILE A 107 -6.42 -7.07 8.85
N SER A 108 -5.28 -7.50 9.39
CA SER A 108 -5.24 -8.55 10.41
C SER A 108 -5.88 -8.10 11.73
N THR A 109 -5.70 -6.83 12.10
CA THR A 109 -6.35 -6.26 13.28
C THR A 109 -7.86 -6.11 13.06
N GLN A 110 -8.28 -5.58 11.90
CA GLN A 110 -9.70 -5.39 11.57
C GLN A 110 -10.46 -6.72 11.47
N LEU A 111 -9.86 -7.74 10.86
CA LEU A 111 -10.50 -9.04 10.65
C LEU A 111 -10.20 -10.07 11.75
N SER A 112 -9.61 -9.66 12.87
CA SER A 112 -9.27 -10.51 14.01
C SER A 112 -8.53 -11.80 13.60
N MET A 113 -7.47 -11.65 12.79
CA MET A 113 -6.62 -12.77 12.35
C MET A 113 -5.13 -12.42 12.49
N THR A 114 -4.25 -13.39 12.28
CA THR A 114 -2.80 -13.08 12.27
C THR A 114 -2.42 -12.42 10.94
N ARG A 115 -1.38 -11.57 10.96
CA ARG A 115 -0.82 -10.97 9.73
C ARG A 115 -0.48 -12.01 8.67
N GLN A 116 0.18 -13.11 9.06
CA GLN A 116 0.49 -14.22 8.15
C GLN A 116 -0.78 -14.91 7.63
N GLY A 117 -1.81 -15.02 8.48
CA GLY A 117 -3.13 -15.52 8.10
C GLY A 117 -3.76 -14.67 7.01
N ALA A 118 -3.75 -13.34 7.16
CA ALA A 118 -4.25 -12.40 6.15
C ALA A 118 -3.50 -12.56 4.81
N THR A 119 -2.16 -12.62 4.84
CA THR A 119 -1.35 -12.83 3.64
C THR A 119 -1.65 -14.15 2.94
N LYS A 120 -1.64 -15.28 3.67
CA LYS A 120 -1.92 -16.61 3.09
C LYS A 120 -3.34 -16.70 2.56
N LYS A 121 -4.31 -16.13 3.29
CA LYS A 121 -5.71 -16.13 2.89
C LYS A 121 -5.89 -15.32 1.59
N ARG A 122 -5.29 -14.14 1.49
CA ARG A 122 -5.25 -13.33 0.27
C ARG A 122 -4.69 -14.10 -0.91
N GLN A 123 -3.52 -14.72 -0.75
CA GLN A 123 -2.88 -15.51 -1.81
C GLN A 123 -3.78 -16.67 -2.28
N ARG A 124 -4.45 -17.36 -1.35
CA ARG A 124 -5.38 -18.44 -1.67
C ARG A 124 -6.60 -17.93 -2.45
N ILE A 125 -7.18 -16.79 -2.05
CA ILE A 125 -8.31 -16.17 -2.75
C ILE A 125 -7.91 -15.80 -4.17
N LEU A 126 -6.81 -15.08 -4.34
CA LEU A 126 -6.30 -14.66 -5.66
C LEU A 126 -5.93 -15.87 -6.53
N GLY A 127 -5.37 -16.93 -5.94
CA GLY A 127 -5.08 -18.16 -6.65
C GLY A 127 -6.33 -18.84 -7.22
N LYS A 128 -7.46 -18.82 -6.48
CA LYS A 128 -8.75 -19.33 -6.97
C LYS A 128 -9.28 -18.50 -8.13
N ILE A 129 -9.36 -17.17 -7.96
CA ILE A 129 -9.82 -16.25 -9.00
C ILE A 129 -8.99 -16.44 -10.27
N ARG A 130 -7.66 -16.45 -10.14
CA ARG A 130 -6.74 -16.64 -11.26
C ARG A 130 -6.96 -17.96 -11.99
N LYS A 131 -7.19 -19.05 -11.24
CA LYS A 131 -7.42 -20.37 -11.84
C LYS A 131 -8.70 -20.39 -12.68
N HIS A 132 -9.77 -19.74 -12.22
CA HIS A 132 -11.04 -19.70 -12.97
C HIS A 132 -11.02 -18.72 -14.14
N LEU A 133 -10.23 -17.65 -14.06
CA LEU A 133 -10.10 -16.67 -15.15
C LEU A 133 -9.17 -17.14 -16.28
N LEU A 134 -8.29 -18.09 -16.02
CA LEU A 134 -7.32 -18.63 -16.99
C LEU A 134 -7.68 -20.03 -17.50
N SER A 135 -8.78 -20.62 -17.01
CA SER A 135 -9.32 -21.90 -17.47
C SER A 135 -10.37 -21.68 -18.54
#